data_AF-A0A1J3ITG1-F1
#
_entry.id   AF-A0A1J3ITG1-F1
#
_cell.length_a   1.000
_cell.length_b   1.000
_cell.length_c   1.000
_cell.angle_alpha   90.00
_cell.angle_beta   90.00
_cell.angle_gamma   90.00
#
_symmetry.space_group_name_H-M   'P 1'
#
loop_
_entity.id
_entity.type
_entity.pdbx_description
1 polymer ?
#
loop_
_entity_poly.entity_id
_entity_poly.type
_entity_poly.pdbx_seq_one_letter_code
_entity_poly.pdbx_strand_id
1 'polypeptide(L)'
;FGKKLFGDHNLIYMFGEDHKSVRRQLAPNFTPKALSTYTALQQLVILRHIRRWEESFSGESRPVSLRELVRELNLETSQTVFVGPYLDKEARNRFRMDYNLFNLGSMALPIDLPRFAFGEARRAVKRLADTLAVCAGKSKERMATGEDPTCLI
;
A
#
# COMPACT_ATOMS: atom_id res chain seq x y z
N PHE A 1 -20.64 6.04 -6.61
CA PHE A 1 -20.31 5.10 -5.53
C PHE A 1 -18.82 5.13 -5.16
N GLY A 2 -17.89 5.36 -6.09
CA GLY A 2 -16.45 5.36 -5.78
C GLY A 2 -16.03 6.27 -4.62
N LYS A 3 -16.61 7.47 -4.45
CA LYS A 3 -16.39 8.32 -3.26
C LYS A 3 -16.64 7.62 -1.92
N LYS A 4 -17.64 6.72 -1.85
CA LYS A 4 -17.92 5.91 -0.64
C LYS A 4 -16.81 4.90 -0.33
N LEU A 5 -15.98 4.55 -1.31
CA LEU A 5 -14.87 3.63 -1.17
C LEU A 5 -13.53 4.35 -1.02
N PHE A 6 -13.26 5.39 -1.80
CA PHE A 6 -11.97 6.08 -1.85
C PHE A 6 -11.88 7.33 -0.97
N GLY A 7 -13.02 7.79 -0.44
CA GLY A 7 -13.14 9.05 0.30
C GLY A 7 -13.43 10.25 -0.59
N ASP A 8 -14.02 11.29 0.00
CA ASP A 8 -14.39 12.52 -0.71
C ASP A 8 -13.17 13.38 -1.08
N HIS A 9 -12.08 13.25 -0.32
CA HIS A 9 -10.80 13.92 -0.54
C HIS A 9 -9.77 13.03 -1.23
N ASN A 10 -10.22 12.10 -2.09
CA ASN A 10 -9.28 11.36 -2.92
C ASN A 10 -8.85 12.20 -4.12
N LEU A 11 -7.57 12.14 -4.49
CA LEU A 11 -7.01 12.87 -5.62
C LEU A 11 -7.81 12.68 -6.91
N ILE A 12 -8.37 11.47 -7.15
CA ILE A 12 -9.17 11.17 -8.36
C ILE A 12 -10.47 11.96 -8.46
N TYR A 13 -10.95 12.55 -7.36
CA TYR A 13 -12.17 13.36 -7.30
C TYR A 13 -11.91 14.84 -7.08
N MET A 14 -10.65 15.24 -6.90
CA MET A 14 -10.26 16.64 -6.76
C MET A 14 -10.12 17.30 -8.13
N PHE A 15 -10.41 18.60 -8.20
CA PHE A 15 -10.26 19.41 -9.40
C PHE A 15 -9.65 20.77 -9.07
N GLY A 16 -9.19 21.50 -10.09
CA GLY A 16 -8.72 22.87 -9.93
C GLY A 16 -7.48 23.00 -9.05
N GLU A 17 -7.45 24.05 -8.22
CA GLU A 17 -6.30 24.38 -7.37
C GLU A 17 -6.06 23.35 -6.27
N ASP A 18 -7.11 22.73 -5.71
CA ASP A 18 -6.96 21.69 -4.68
C ASP A 18 -6.19 20.48 -5.24
N HIS A 19 -6.56 20.03 -6.43
CA HIS A 19 -5.85 18.94 -7.11
C HIS A 19 -4.39 19.31 -7.41
N LYS A 20 -4.14 20.54 -7.91
CA LYS A 20 -2.78 21.01 -8.18
C LYS A 20 -1.93 21.09 -6.91
N SER A 21 -2.53 21.54 -5.81
CA SER A 21 -1.86 21.68 -4.51
C SER A 21 -1.36 20.33 -3.98
N VAL A 22 -2.24 19.33 -3.92
CA VAL A 22 -1.87 17.97 -3.47
C VAL A 22 -0.82 17.36 -4.40
N ARG A 23 -0.97 17.50 -5.73
CA ARG A 23 0.02 17.00 -6.69
C ARG A 23 1.38 17.67 -6.50
N ARG A 24 1.43 18.97 -6.22
CA ARG A 24 2.68 19.71 -5.98
C ARG A 24 3.41 19.20 -4.73
N GLN A 25 2.68 18.79 -3.70
CA GLN A 25 3.26 18.21 -2.48
C GLN A 25 3.77 16.78 -2.70
N LEU A 26 3.07 15.98 -3.51
CA LEU A 26 3.43 14.57 -3.73
C LEU A 26 4.50 14.37 -4.82
N ALA A 27 4.51 15.17 -5.89
CA ALA A 27 5.39 14.96 -7.04
C ALA A 27 6.90 14.86 -6.71
N PRO A 28 7.47 15.62 -5.75
CA PRO A 28 8.88 15.51 -5.39
C PRO A 28 9.31 14.10 -4.93
N ASN A 29 8.37 13.34 -4.36
CA ASN A 29 8.60 11.96 -3.91
C ASN A 29 8.81 10.97 -5.07
N PHE A 30 8.49 11.36 -6.30
CA PHE A 30 8.55 10.51 -7.50
C PHE A 30 9.61 11.00 -8.51
N THR A 31 10.67 11.63 -8.02
CA THR A 31 11.84 12.00 -8.84
C THR A 31 12.86 10.84 -8.90
N PRO A 32 13.70 10.73 -9.95
CA PRO A 32 14.74 9.69 -10.00
C PRO A 32 15.64 9.67 -8.76
N LYS A 33 15.99 10.85 -8.21
CA LYS A 33 16.77 10.98 -6.98
C LYS A 33 16.02 10.48 -5.74
N ALA A 34 14.74 10.82 -5.60
CA ALA A 34 13.93 10.29 -4.50
C ALA A 34 13.78 8.77 -4.63
N LEU A 35 13.39 8.28 -5.82
CA LEU A 35 13.23 6.86 -6.08
C LEU A 35 14.53 6.06 -5.90
N SER A 36 15.70 6.62 -6.22
CA SER A 36 16.98 5.92 -6.06
C SER A 36 17.31 5.58 -4.61
N THR A 37 16.85 6.39 -3.65
CA THR A 37 17.00 6.07 -2.21
C THR A 37 16.22 4.82 -1.81
N TYR A 38 15.15 4.51 -2.55
CA TYR A 38 14.26 3.39 -2.28
C TYR A 38 14.53 2.16 -3.16
N THR A 39 15.24 2.32 -4.29
CA THR A 39 15.60 1.22 -5.19
C THR A 39 16.34 0.11 -4.47
N ALA A 40 17.24 0.43 -3.53
CA ALA A 40 17.94 -0.57 -2.72
C ALA A 40 16.99 -1.40 -1.86
N LEU A 41 16.03 -0.76 -1.18
CA LEU A 41 15.00 -1.45 -0.39
C LEU A 41 14.10 -2.32 -1.27
N GLN A 42 13.67 -1.77 -2.40
CA GLN A 42 12.88 -2.50 -3.38
C GLN A 42 13.61 -3.75 -3.89
N GLN A 43 14.90 -3.64 -4.24
CA GLN A 43 15.72 -4.77 -4.66
C GLN A 43 15.83 -5.85 -3.58
N LEU A 44 16.03 -5.46 -2.31
CA LEU A 44 16.09 -6.41 -1.19
C LEU A 44 14.76 -7.16 -1.00
N VAL A 45 13.62 -6.49 -1.15
CA VAL A 45 12.29 -7.13 -1.09
C VAL A 45 12.12 -8.10 -2.27
N ILE A 46 12.41 -7.65 -3.49
CA ILE A 46 12.30 -8.48 -4.70
C ILE A 46 13.12 -9.75 -4.59
N LEU A 47 14.41 -9.65 -4.22
CA LEU A 47 15.30 -10.81 -4.11
C LEU A 47 14.82 -11.80 -3.04
N ARG A 48 14.28 -11.31 -1.93
CA ARG A 48 13.72 -12.15 -0.86
C ARG A 48 12.50 -12.93 -1.34
N HIS A 49 11.62 -12.29 -2.09
CA HIS A 49 10.44 -12.94 -2.69
C HIS A 49 10.87 -13.99 -3.71
N ILE A 50 11.79 -13.66 -4.62
CA ILE A 50 12.29 -14.61 -5.63
C ILE A 50 12.92 -15.84 -4.97
N ARG A 51 13.80 -15.68 -3.98
CA ARG A 51 14.39 -16.80 -3.24
C ARG A 51 13.34 -17.67 -2.57
N ARG A 52 12.36 -17.06 -1.92
CA ARG A 52 11.26 -17.79 -1.29
C ARG A 52 10.44 -18.57 -2.32
N TRP A 53 10.20 -18.01 -3.50
CA TRP A 53 9.48 -18.71 -4.56
C TRP A 53 10.31 -19.88 -5.08
N GLU A 54 11.60 -19.69 -5.32
CA GLU A 54 12.53 -20.76 -5.71
C GLU A 54 12.50 -21.91 -4.71
N GLU A 55 12.63 -21.62 -3.41
CA GLU A 55 12.54 -22.62 -2.33
C GLU A 55 11.16 -23.31 -2.25
N SER A 56 10.08 -22.55 -2.47
CA SER A 56 8.71 -23.08 -2.35
C SER A 56 8.30 -23.98 -3.52
N PHE A 57 8.91 -23.79 -4.69
CA PHE A 57 8.58 -24.51 -5.92
C PHE A 57 9.73 -25.39 -6.43
N SER A 58 10.84 -25.49 -5.69
CA SER A 58 11.97 -26.34 -6.07
C SER A 58 11.53 -27.80 -6.19
N GLY A 59 11.76 -28.41 -7.36
CA GLY A 59 11.39 -29.80 -7.62
C GLY A 59 9.95 -30.01 -8.07
N GLU A 60 9.14 -28.96 -8.18
CA GLU A 60 7.80 -29.05 -8.77
C GLU A 60 7.85 -28.86 -10.30
N SER A 61 7.34 -29.83 -11.07
CA SER A 61 7.21 -29.71 -12.53
C SER A 61 5.91 -29.00 -12.97
N ARG A 62 5.16 -28.43 -12.02
CA ARG A 62 3.85 -27.83 -12.31
C ARG A 62 3.96 -26.33 -12.59
N PRO A 63 3.11 -25.78 -13.47
CA PRO A 63 3.00 -24.33 -13.65
C PRO A 63 2.64 -23.64 -12.34
N VAL A 64 3.31 -22.52 -12.06
CA VAL A 64 3.06 -21.66 -10.89
C VAL A 64 2.30 -20.41 -11.32
N SER A 65 1.21 -20.09 -10.64
CA SER A 65 0.48 -18.83 -10.87
C SER A 65 1.25 -17.65 -10.27
N LEU A 66 1.86 -16.84 -11.13
CA LEU A 66 2.63 -15.67 -10.71
C LEU A 66 1.77 -14.50 -10.21
N ARG A 67 0.47 -14.45 -10.54
CA ARG A 67 -0.38 -13.29 -10.24
C ARG A 67 -0.40 -12.94 -8.75
N GLU A 68 -0.61 -13.94 -7.90
CA GLU A 68 -0.71 -13.75 -6.46
C GLU A 68 0.67 -13.41 -5.86
N LEU A 69 1.70 -14.11 -6.31
CA LEU A 69 3.09 -13.90 -5.89
C LEU A 69 3.57 -12.48 -6.21
N VAL A 70 3.39 -12.04 -7.45
CA VAL A 70 3.76 -10.70 -7.90
C VAL A 70 2.93 -9.63 -7.19
N ARG A 71 1.64 -9.89 -6.90
CA ARG A 71 0.82 -8.96 -6.11
C ARG A 71 1.38 -8.79 -4.70
N GLU A 72 1.73 -9.88 -4.01
CA GLU A 72 2.29 -9.81 -2.67
C GLU A 72 3.64 -9.08 -2.65
N LEU A 73 4.51 -9.37 -3.62
CA LEU A 73 5.77 -8.65 -3.81
C LEU A 73 5.53 -7.14 -3.97
N ASN A 74 4.65 -6.73 -4.88
CA ASN A 74 4.37 -5.31 -5.13
C ASN A 74 3.77 -4.62 -3.91
N LEU A 75 2.89 -5.32 -3.16
CA LEU A 75 2.30 -4.77 -1.94
C LEU A 75 3.36 -4.56 -0.86
N GLU A 76 4.23 -5.55 -0.61
CA GLU A 76 5.29 -5.42 0.39
C GLU A 76 6.33 -4.34 -0.01
N THR A 77 6.70 -4.28 -1.28
CA THR A 77 7.58 -3.21 -1.79
C THR A 77 6.95 -1.84 -1.53
N SER A 78 5.69 -1.64 -1.91
CA SER A 78 5.00 -0.37 -1.71
C SER A 78 4.90 0.00 -0.24
N GLN A 79 4.50 -0.94 0.62
CA GLN A 79 4.44 -0.71 2.07
C GLN A 79 5.82 -0.32 2.64
N THR A 80 6.88 -1.00 2.20
CA THR A 80 8.23 -0.75 2.70
C THR A 80 8.75 0.63 2.27
N VAL A 81 8.44 1.08 1.05
CA VAL A 81 8.86 2.40 0.56
C VAL A 81 8.02 3.53 1.17
N PHE A 82 6.70 3.34 1.27
CA PHE A 82 5.80 4.41 1.69
C PHE A 82 5.69 4.58 3.19
N VAL A 83 5.61 3.49 3.96
CA VAL A 83 5.44 3.55 5.43
C VAL A 83 6.61 2.93 6.21
N GLY A 84 7.61 2.39 5.51
CA GLY A 84 8.88 2.01 6.12
C GLY A 84 8.75 1.07 7.33
N PRO A 85 9.51 1.33 8.41
CA PRO A 85 9.50 0.50 9.61
C PRO A 85 8.26 0.70 10.48
N TYR A 86 7.41 1.69 10.18
CA TYR A 86 6.26 2.04 11.02
C TYR A 86 5.08 1.07 10.84
N LEU A 87 5.13 0.20 9.84
CA LEU A 87 4.18 -0.88 9.60
C LEU A 87 4.80 -2.23 10.01
N ASP A 88 4.49 -2.67 11.22
CA ASP A 88 4.96 -3.95 11.79
C ASP A 88 4.37 -5.18 11.07
N LYS A 89 4.89 -6.37 11.39
CA LYS A 89 4.56 -7.63 10.69
C LYS A 89 3.07 -7.96 10.81
N GLU A 90 2.50 -7.81 12.00
CA GLU A 90 1.09 -8.08 12.28
C GLU A 90 0.20 -7.09 11.51
N ALA A 91 0.55 -5.81 11.49
CA ALA A 91 -0.13 -4.77 10.73
C ALA A 91 -0.02 -5.00 9.22
N ARG A 92 1.15 -5.42 8.70
CA ARG A 92 1.33 -5.79 7.28
C ARG A 92 0.38 -6.92 6.88
N ASN A 93 0.24 -7.95 7.70
CA ASN A 93 -0.67 -9.07 7.43
C ASN A 93 -2.13 -8.62 7.39
N ARG A 94 -2.57 -7.82 8.36
CA ARG A 94 -3.93 -7.24 8.38
C ARG A 94 -4.16 -6.32 7.18
N PHE A 95 -3.20 -5.45 6.88
CA PHE A 95 -3.24 -4.56 5.73
C PHE A 95 -3.41 -5.34 4.43
N ARG A 96 -2.69 -6.45 4.24
CA ARG A 96 -2.85 -7.32 3.07
C ARG A 96 -4.26 -7.89 2.95
N MET A 97 -4.84 -8.37 4.05
CA MET A 97 -6.21 -8.88 4.04
C MET A 97 -7.21 -7.78 3.66
N ASP A 98 -7.07 -6.60 4.27
CA ASP A 98 -7.94 -5.46 4.00
C ASP A 98 -7.77 -4.92 2.57
N TYR A 99 -6.55 -4.90 2.04
CA TYR A 99 -6.27 -4.51 0.66
C TYR A 99 -6.90 -5.47 -0.36
N ASN A 100 -6.95 -6.76 -0.04
CA ASN A 100 -7.65 -7.74 -0.87
C ASN A 100 -9.17 -7.54 -0.86
N LEU A 101 -9.76 -7.26 0.32
CA LEU A 101 -11.18 -6.92 0.43
C LEU A 101 -11.51 -5.66 -0.37
N PHE A 102 -10.66 -4.64 -0.28
CA PHE A 102 -10.76 -3.42 -1.06
C PHE A 102 -10.76 -3.69 -2.58
N ASN A 103 -9.79 -4.47 -3.09
CA ASN A 103 -9.71 -4.82 -4.51
C ASN A 103 -10.92 -5.61 -4.99
N LEU A 104 -11.46 -6.50 -4.15
CA LEU A 104 -12.67 -7.26 -4.50
C LEU A 104 -13.89 -6.34 -4.58
N GLY A 105 -14.10 -5.48 -3.59
CA GLY A 105 -15.27 -4.60 -3.56
C GLY A 105 -15.22 -3.44 -4.54
N SER A 106 -14.03 -3.05 -5.03
CA SER A 106 -13.91 -2.04 -6.09
C SER A 106 -14.44 -2.52 -7.44
N MET A 107 -14.45 -3.84 -7.66
CA MET A 107 -15.00 -4.49 -8.86
C MET A 107 -16.43 -5.02 -8.67
N ALA A 108 -16.99 -4.93 -7.46
CA ALA A 108 -18.30 -5.47 -7.13
C ALA A 108 -19.44 -4.45 -7.39
N LEU A 109 -20.68 -4.95 -7.46
CA LEU A 109 -21.86 -4.08 -7.41
C LEU A 109 -21.84 -3.26 -6.11
N PRO A 110 -22.19 -1.96 -6.16
CA PRO A 110 -22.07 -1.04 -5.03
C PRO A 110 -23.20 -1.23 -3.99
N ILE A 111 -23.38 -2.45 -3.51
CA ILE A 111 -24.39 -2.85 -2.53
C ILE A 111 -23.74 -2.81 -1.14
N ASP A 112 -24.14 -1.81 -0.36
CA ASP A 112 -23.55 -1.52 0.95
C ASP A 112 -24.30 -2.23 2.08
N LEU A 113 -24.17 -3.55 2.12
CA LEU A 113 -24.76 -4.40 3.15
C LEU A 113 -23.67 -5.29 3.81
N PRO A 114 -23.88 -5.76 5.05
CA PRO A 114 -22.98 -6.74 5.67
C PRO A 114 -22.80 -7.98 4.79
N ARG A 115 -21.58 -8.55 4.73
CA ARG A 115 -21.22 -9.73 3.91
C ARG A 115 -21.23 -9.52 2.39
N PHE A 116 -21.71 -8.37 1.89
CA PHE A 116 -21.53 -8.01 0.49
C PHE A 116 -20.11 -7.46 0.27
N ALA A 117 -19.51 -7.80 -0.87
CA ALA A 117 -18.14 -7.43 -1.20
C ALA A 117 -17.88 -5.91 -1.07
N PHE A 118 -18.81 -5.07 -1.55
CA PHE A 118 -18.68 -3.62 -1.44
C PHE A 118 -18.76 -3.12 0.02
N GLY A 119 -19.67 -3.68 0.82
CA GLY A 119 -19.79 -3.34 2.25
C GLY A 119 -18.55 -3.74 3.05
N GLU A 120 -17.98 -4.94 2.81
CA GLU A 120 -16.73 -5.38 3.42
C GLU A 120 -15.54 -4.49 2.99
N ALA A 121 -15.47 -4.14 1.71
CA ALA A 121 -14.42 -3.27 1.17
C ALA A 121 -14.43 -1.88 1.82
N ARG A 122 -15.60 -1.28 2.04
CA ARG A 122 -15.69 0.01 2.74
C ARG A 122 -15.15 -0.06 4.17
N ARG A 123 -15.47 -1.13 4.91
CA ARG A 123 -14.91 -1.35 6.25
C ARG A 123 -13.40 -1.56 6.22
N ALA A 124 -12.92 -2.31 5.22
CA ALA A 124 -11.50 -2.53 5.01
C ALA A 124 -10.76 -1.22 4.71
N VAL A 125 -11.30 -0.35 3.85
CA VAL A 125 -10.68 0.95 3.56
C VAL A 125 -10.55 1.81 4.82
N LYS A 126 -11.57 1.82 5.70
CA LYS A 126 -11.47 2.52 6.98
C LYS A 126 -10.26 2.02 7.80
N ARG A 127 -10.12 0.70 7.96
CA ARG A 127 -8.98 0.10 8.68
C ARG A 127 -7.62 0.37 8.02
N LEU A 128 -7.57 0.36 6.68
CA LEU A 128 -6.37 0.74 5.93
C LEU A 128 -5.98 2.19 6.23
N ALA A 129 -6.94 3.11 6.18
CA ALA A 129 -6.70 4.53 6.48
C ALA A 129 -6.22 4.73 7.92
N ASP A 130 -6.87 4.07 8.89
CA ASP A 130 -6.48 4.12 10.31
C ASP A 130 -5.03 3.61 10.51
N THR A 131 -4.67 2.52 9.82
CA THR A 131 -3.31 1.96 9.87
C THR A 131 -2.28 2.94 9.29
N LEU A 132 -2.57 3.56 8.14
CA LEU A 132 -1.68 4.55 7.53
C LEU A 132 -1.54 5.81 8.38
N ALA A 133 -2.62 6.25 9.03
CA ALA A 133 -2.59 7.39 9.94
C ALA A 133 -1.66 7.14 11.14
N VAL A 134 -1.69 5.93 11.70
CA VAL A 134 -0.74 5.52 12.77
C VAL A 134 0.70 5.55 12.26
N CYS A 135 0.97 5.01 11.06
CA CYS A 135 2.32 5.05 10.47
C CYS A 135 2.81 6.49 10.26
N ALA A 136 1.96 7.37 9.73
CA ALA A 136 2.28 8.78 9.53
C ALA A 136 2.54 9.51 10.87
N GLY A 137 1.79 9.18 11.93
CA GLY A 137 2.03 9.70 13.27
C GLY A 137 3.42 9.35 13.79
N LYS A 138 3.79 8.06 13.73
CA LYS A 138 5.13 7.58 14.13
C LYS A 138 6.25 8.22 13.30
N SER A 139 6.04 8.40 11.99
CA SER A 139 6.99 9.09 11.11
C SER A 139 7.24 10.53 11.56
N LYS A 140 6.16 11.27 11.85
CA LYS A 140 6.24 12.65 12.35
C LYS A 140 6.91 12.77 13.71
N GLU A 141 6.61 11.87 14.64
CA GLU A 141 7.24 11.85 15.98
C GLU A 141 8.75 11.67 15.87
N ARG A 142 9.20 10.75 15.01
CA ARG A 142 10.64 10.51 14.78
C ARG A 142 11.32 11.67 14.06
N MET A 143 10.66 12.29 13.08
CA MET A 143 11.22 13.48 12.43
C MET A 143 11.31 14.68 13.38
N ALA A 144 10.40 14.78 14.36
CA ALA A 144 10.44 15.83 15.37
C ALA A 144 11.65 15.73 16.31
N THR A 145 12.28 14.55 16.43
CA THR A 145 13.54 14.36 17.17
C THR A 145 14.78 14.66 16.32
N GLY A 146 14.61 15.14 15.08
CA GLY A 146 15.70 15.53 14.18
C GLY A 146 16.30 14.40 13.36
N GLU A 147 15.67 13.21 13.35
CA GLU A 147 16.11 12.10 12.51
C GLU A 147 15.67 12.26 11.05
N ASP A 148 16.47 11.71 10.14
CA ASP A 148 16.18 11.71 8.71
C ASP A 148 14.96 10.83 8.35
N PRO A 149 14.19 11.20 7.31
CA PRO A 149 13.07 10.41 6.84
C PRO A 149 13.56 9.06 6.29
N THR A 150 12.83 7.99 6.63
CA THR A 150 13.14 6.62 6.19
C THR A 150 12.06 6.01 5.28
N CYS A 151 11.03 6.80 4.94
CA CYS A 151 9.94 6.45 4.03
C CYS A 151 9.33 7.71 3.38
N LEU A 152 8.39 7.52 2.44
CA LEU A 152 7.76 8.62 1.69
C LEU A 152 6.62 9.37 2.40
N ILE A 153 6.10 8.83 3.51
CA ILE A 153 4.95 9.37 4.27
C ILE A 153 5.39 10.02 5.59
#